data_AF-S6W3J4-F1
#
_entry.id   AF-S6W3J4-F1
#
_cell.length_a   1.000
_cell.length_b   1.000
_cell.length_c   1.000
_cell.angle_alpha   90.00
_cell.angle_beta   90.00
_cell.angle_gamma   90.00
#
_symmetry.space_group_name_H-M   'P 1'
#
loop_
_entity.id
_entity.type
_entity.pdbx_description
1 polymer ?
#
loop_
_entity_poly.entity_id
_entity_poly.type
_entity_poly.pdbx_seq_one_letter_code
_entity_poly.pdbx_strand_id
1 'polypeptide(L)' 'GLHVMVKVDSVAREQALIAKARGVGVEMSPLSGYWLPDSDEPVENRAGLVLGFAAVPEPAIADALNRLRTVWSE' A
#
# COMPACT_ATOMS: atom_id res chain seq x y z
N GLY A 1 5.41 12.29 10.02
CA GLY A 1 4.10 12.02 9.39
C GLY A 1 3.47 10.79 10.03
N LEU A 2 2.21 10.49 9.70
CA LEU A 2 1.47 9.33 10.25
C LEU A 2 1.22 8.21 9.22
N HIS A 3 1.87 8.32 8.06
CA HIS A 3 1.77 7.39 6.95
C HIS A 3 3.13 7.28 6.28
N VAL A 4 3.37 6.14 5.63
CA VAL A 4 4.47 5.94 4.69
C VAL A 4 3.88 5.63 3.31
N MET A 5 4.58 6.08 2.27
CA MET A 5 4.24 5.76 0.88
C MET A 5 5.37 4.94 0.28
N VAL A 6 5.01 3.84 -0.39
CA VAL A 6 5.95 2.97 -1.12
C VAL A 6 5.52 2.92 -2.58
N LYS A 7 6.40 3.36 -3.49
CA LYS A 7 6.13 3.31 -4.92
C LYS A 7 6.14 1.86 -5.42
N VAL A 8 5.26 1.55 -6.37
CA VAL A 8 5.22 0.23 -7.05
C VAL A 8 5.16 0.43 -8.57
N ASP A 9 5.54 -0.60 -9.32
CA ASP A 9 5.81 -0.47 -10.75
C ASP A 9 4.57 -0.21 -11.62
N SER A 10 3.36 -0.54 -11.13
CA SER A 10 2.13 -0.34 -11.88
C SER A 10 0.89 -0.38 -10.99
N VAL A 11 -0.21 0.21 -11.47
CA VAL A 11 -1.53 0.12 -10.81
C VAL A 11 -1.99 -1.33 -10.69
N ALA A 12 -1.70 -2.18 -11.69
CA ALA A 12 -2.02 -3.60 -11.60
C ALA A 12 -1.30 -4.28 -10.42
N ARG A 13 0.00 -3.99 -10.25
CA ARG A 13 0.80 -4.48 -9.12
C ARG A 13 0.29 -3.95 -7.78
N GLU A 14 -0.04 -2.65 -7.72
CA GLU A 14 -0.67 -2.01 -6.55
C GLU A 14 -1.93 -2.76 -6.10
N GLN A 15 -2.89 -2.95 -7.01
CA GLN A 15 -4.15 -3.62 -6.71
C GLN A 15 -3.94 -5.09 -6.29
N ALA A 16 -3.00 -5.80 -6.93
CA ALA A 16 -2.66 -7.17 -6.56
C ALA A 16 -2.07 -7.25 -5.14
N LEU A 17 -1.16 -6.34 -4.78
CA LEU A 17 -0.55 -6.30 -3.45
C LEU A 17 -1.57 -5.96 -2.36
N ILE A 18 -2.48 -5.01 -2.62
CA ILE A 18 -3.59 -4.66 -1.71
C ILE A 18 -4.52 -5.85 -1.50
N ALA A 19 -4.89 -6.55 -2.57
CA ALA A 19 -5.75 -7.74 -2.47
C ALA A 19 -5.08 -8.85 -1.63
N LYS A 20 -3.80 -9.11 -1.86
CA LYS A 20 -3.00 -10.05 -1.07
C LYS A 20 -2.92 -9.64 0.41
N ALA A 21 -2.66 -8.37 0.68
CA ALA A 21 -2.59 -7.82 2.04
C ALA A 21 -3.92 -7.98 2.80
N ARG A 22 -5.04 -7.68 2.14
CA ARG A 22 -6.37 -7.88 2.70
C ARG A 22 -6.61 -9.35 3.08
N GLY A 23 -6.09 -10.29 2.29
CA GLY A 23 -6.14 -11.72 2.58
C GLY A 23 -5.47 -12.15 3.89
N VAL A 24 -4.51 -11.37 4.40
CA VAL A 24 -3.83 -11.61 5.70
C VAL A 24 -4.26 -10.62 6.78
N GLY A 25 -5.36 -9.90 6.57
CA GLY A 25 -5.92 -8.96 7.53
C GLY A 25 -5.05 -7.72 7.75
N VAL A 26 -4.37 -7.25 6.72
CA VAL A 26 -3.64 -5.97 6.73
C VAL A 26 -4.29 -5.03 5.71
N GLU A 27 -4.78 -3.89 6.18
CA GLU A 27 -5.44 -2.87 5.36
C GLU A 27 -4.44 -1.77 4.97
N MET A 28 -4.54 -1.29 3.73
CA MET A 28 -3.78 -0.17 3.20
C MET A 28 -4.51 0.45 2.01
N SER A 29 -4.13 1.68 1.64
CA SER A 29 -4.78 2.42 0.57
C SER A 29 -3.93 2.44 -0.71
N PRO A 30 -4.55 2.38 -1.90
CA PRO A 30 -3.84 2.62 -3.16
C PRO A 30 -3.46 4.10 -3.30
N LEU A 31 -2.24 4.39 -3.73
CA LEU A 31 -1.80 5.75 -4.04
C LEU A 31 -2.54 6.27 -5.28
N SER A 32 -2.83 5.39 -6.24
CA SER A 32 -3.49 5.75 -7.51
C SER A 32 -4.82 6.49 -7.30
N GLY A 33 -5.54 6.21 -6.21
CA GLY A 33 -6.81 6.86 -5.88
C GLY A 33 -6.69 8.27 -5.27
N TYR A 34 -5.48 8.74 -4.95
CA TYR A 34 -5.27 10.09 -4.42
C TYR A 34 -5.04 11.16 -5.50
N TRP A 35 -4.82 10.73 -6.74
CA TRP A 35 -4.58 11.65 -7.85
C TRP A 35 -5.89 12.22 -8.37
N LEU A 36 -5.88 13.53 -8.63
CA LEU A 36 -7.02 14.19 -9.27
C LEU A 36 -7.15 13.74 -10.74
N PRO A 37 -8.38 13.75 -11.30
CA PRO A 37 -8.61 13.36 -12.71
C PRO A 37 -7.79 14.18 -13.72
N ASP A 38 -7.53 15.44 -13.39
CA ASP A 38 -6.81 16.44 -14.20
C ASP A 38 -5.31 16.55 -13.85
N SER A 39 -4.78 15.61 -13.07
CA SER A 39 -3.34 15.59 -12.76
C SER A 39 -2.50 15.35 -14.02
N ASP A 40 -1.41 16.12 -14.16
CA ASP A 40 -0.42 15.95 -15.24
C ASP A 40 0.51 14.73 -15.05
N GLU A 41 0.48 14.08 -13.87
CA GLU A 41 1.34 12.92 -13.60
C GLU A 41 0.94 11.72 -14.48
N PRO A 42 1.87 11.07 -15.19
CA PRO A 42 1.55 9.86 -15.95
C PRO A 42 0.95 8.76 -15.07
N VAL A 43 -0.06 8.03 -15.57
CA VAL A 43 -0.76 6.99 -14.80
C VAL A 43 0.19 5.91 -14.28
N GLU A 44 1.24 5.61 -15.04
CA GLU A 44 2.30 4.67 -14.71
C GLU A 44 3.06 5.07 -13.43
N ASN A 45 3.15 6.37 -13.15
CA ASN A 45 3.82 6.90 -11.97
C ASN A 45 2.90 7.06 -10.75
N ARG A 46 1.59 6.89 -10.93
CA ARG A 46 0.59 7.11 -9.88
C ARG A 46 0.48 5.95 -8.88
N ALA A 47 1.10 4.82 -9.18
CA ALA A 47 0.97 3.59 -8.41
C ALA A 47 1.83 3.59 -7.14
N GLY A 48 1.24 3.17 -6.03
CA GLY A 48 1.94 3.07 -4.74
C GLY A 48 1.05 2.55 -3.62
N LEU A 49 1.67 2.16 -2.52
CA LEU A 49 0.98 1.72 -1.32
C LEU A 49 1.08 2.82 -0.26
N VAL A 50 -0.05 3.20 0.33
CA VAL A 50 -0.11 4.14 1.45
C VAL A 50 -0.45 3.37 2.71
N LEU A 51 0.51 3.32 3.65
CA LEU A 51 0.36 2.62 4.92
C LEU A 51 0.24 3.64 6.04
N GLY A 52 -0.94 3.70 6.66
CA GLY A 52 -1.18 4.52 7.85
C GLY A 52 -0.78 3.80 9.13
N PHE A 53 -0.11 4.52 10.04
CA PHE A 53 0.31 3.98 11.34
C PHE A 53 -0.07 4.87 12.53
N ALA A 54 -0.87 5.93 12.30
CA ALA A 54 -1.26 6.93 13.31
C ALA A 54 -1.74 6.35 14.65
N ALA A 55 -2.51 5.27 14.60
CA ALA A 55 -3.17 4.65 15.75
C ALA A 55 -2.78 3.17 15.92
N VAL A 56 -1.65 2.75 15.30
CA VAL A 56 -1.20 1.37 15.33
C VAL A 56 -0.06 1.23 16.33
N PRO A 57 -0.20 0.40 17.39
CA PRO A 57 0.90 0.13 18.31
C PRO A 57 2.10 -0.48 17.58
N GLU A 58 3.32 -0.13 17.99
CA GLU A 58 4.55 -0.63 17.35
C GLU A 58 4.62 -2.17 17.20
N PRO A 59 4.22 -2.99 18.19
CA PRO A 59 4.22 -4.44 18.02
C PRO A 59 3.25 -4.92 16.93
N ALA A 60 2.13 -4.22 16.75
CA ALA A 60 1.15 -4.55 15.72
C ALA A 60 1.64 -4.15 14.32
N ILE A 61 2.48 -3.10 14.20
CA ILE A 61 3.16 -2.76 12.94
C ILE A 61 4.09 -3.91 12.55
N ALA A 62 4.93 -4.39 13.47
CA ALA A 62 5.85 -5.50 13.20
C ALA A 62 5.12 -6.78 12.80
N ASP A 63 4.03 -7.12 13.50
CA ASP A 63 3.17 -8.25 13.17
C ASP A 63 2.53 -8.13 11.78
N ALA A 64 1.99 -6.95 11.44
CA ALA A 64 1.43 -6.68 10.12
C ALA A 64 2.49 -6.86 9.01
N LEU A 65 3.71 -6.35 9.20
CA LEU A 65 4.80 -6.52 8.24
C LEU A 65 5.19 -7.99 8.06
N ASN A 66 5.22 -8.78 9.15
CA ASN A 66 5.48 -10.23 9.07
C ASN A 66 4.38 -10.95 8.28
N ARG A 67 3.10 -10.60 8.50
CA ARG A 67 1.98 -11.15 7.73
C ARG A 67 2.04 -10.76 6.25
N LEU A 68 2.37 -9.51 5.94
CA LEU A 68 2.54 -9.06 4.55
C LEU A 68 3.65 -9.84 3.83
N ARG A 69 4.76 -10.13 4.53
CA ARG A 69 5.87 -10.90 3.97
C ARG A 69 5.42 -12.28 3.46
N THR A 70 4.46 -12.94 4.09
CA THR A 70 4.05 -14.30 3.69
C THR A 70 3.30 -14.33 2.35
N VAL A 71 2.68 -13.22 1.95
CA VAL A 71 1.88 -13.13 0.71
C VAL A 71 2.52 -12.28 -0.39
N TRP A 72 3.47 -11.43 -0.03
CA TRP A 72 4.21 -10.59 -0.97
C TRP A 72 5.56 -11.16 -1.39
N SER A 73 6.05 -12.21 -0.73
CA SER A 73 7.22 -12.96 -1.20
C SER A 73 6.83 -13.67 -2.50
N GLU A 74 7.35 -13.19 -3.62
CA GLU A 74 7.38 -13.85 -4.93
C GLU A 74 8.84 -14.17 -5.28
#